data_AF-T1GRW3-F1
#
_entry.id   AF-T1GRW3-F1
#
_cell.length_a   1.000
_cell.length_b   1.000
_cell.length_c   1.000
_cell.angle_alpha   90.00
_cell.angle_beta   90.00
_cell.angle_gamma   90.00
#
_symmetry.space_group_name_H-M   'P 1'
#
loop_
_entity.id
_entity.type
_entity.pdbx_description
1 polymer ?
#
loop_
_entity_poly.entity_id
_entity_poly.type
_entity_poly.pdbx_seq_one_letter_code
_entity_poly.pdbx_strand_id
1 'polypeptide(L)' 'MRQQPSLVDIHVPDGHKFTICGDIHGQFFDLMNIFKLNGIPSPTNPYLFNGDFVDRGSFSVEYLLL' A
#
# COMPACT_ATOMS: atom_id res chain seq x y z
N MET A 1 -2.74 15.24 6.44
CA MET A 1 -1.43 14.74 5.94
C MET A 1 -0.36 15.84 6.00
N ARG A 2 0.03 16.32 7.19
CA ARG A 2 1.05 17.39 7.34
C ARG A 2 2.15 17.07 8.37
N GLN A 3 2.23 15.82 8.85
CA GLN A 3 3.09 15.48 10.00
C GLN A 3 4.28 14.58 9.67
N GLN A 4 4.42 14.10 8.43
CA GLN A 4 5.55 13.25 8.05
C GLN A 4 6.61 14.05 7.27
N PRO A 5 7.91 13.79 7.52
CA PRO A 5 9.00 14.38 6.74
C PRO A 5 8.96 13.88 5.29
N SER A 6 9.61 14.61 4.38
CA SER A 6 9.72 14.21 2.97
C SER A 6 10.48 12.89 2.77
N LEU A 7 11.34 12.52 3.74
CA LEU A 7 12.03 11.24 3.80
C LEU A 7 11.60 10.52 5.08
N VAL A 8 10.94 9.37 4.94
CA VAL A 8 10.48 8.55 6.07
C VAL A 8 11.40 7.36 6.22
N ASP A 9 12.09 7.28 7.35
CA ASP A 9 12.88 6.11 7.73
C ASP A 9 11.98 5.05 8.37
N ILE A 10 11.99 3.83 7.82
CA ILE A 10 11.22 2.71 8.33
C ILE A 10 12.19 1.65 8.85
N HIS A 11 12.12 1.36 10.15
CA HIS A 11 12.86 0.27 10.76
C HIS A 11 12.03 -1.02 10.72
N VAL A 12 12.56 -2.07 10.09
CA VAL A 12 11.96 -3.40 10.05
C VAL A 12 12.77 -4.31 10.98
N PRO A 13 12.19 -4.77 12.11
CA PRO A 13 12.90 -5.65 13.03
C PRO A 13 13.26 -7.00 12.40
N ASP A 14 14.29 -7.65 12.93
CA ASP A 14 14.70 -8.97 12.46
C ASP A 14 13.54 -9.98 12.55
N GLY A 15 13.39 -10.79 11.49
CA GLY A 15 12.30 -11.76 11.36
C GLY A 15 10.92 -11.18 11.04
N HIS A 16 10.79 -9.85 10.92
CA HIS A 16 9.55 -9.22 10.48
C HIS A 16 9.54 -8.97 8.98
N LYS A 17 8.33 -8.93 8.41
CA LYS A 17 8.11 -8.68 6.99
C LYS A 17 7.65 -7.25 6.79
N PHE A 18 8.11 -6.64 5.71
CA PHE A 18 7.61 -5.36 5.23
C PHE A 18 7.38 -5.46 3.73
N THR A 19 6.17 -5.15 3.27
CA THR A 19 5.80 -5.33 1.86
C THR A 19 5.79 -3.97 1.15
N ILE A 20 6.51 -3.87 0.03
CA ILE A 20 6.50 -2.68 -0.82
C ILE A 20 5.75 -3.02 -2.11
N CYS A 21 4.73 -2.23 -2.42
CA CYS A 21 3.95 -2.30 -3.65
C CYS A 21 4.22 -1.06 -4.49
N GLY A 22 4.46 -1.24 -5.79
CA GLY A 22 4.55 -0.14 -6.75
C GLY A 22 3.18 0.33 -7.22
N ASP A 23 3.15 0.94 -8.40
CA ASP A 23 1.95 1.50 -9.02
C ASP A 23 0.86 0.43 -9.24
N ILE A 24 -0.38 0.75 -8.85
CA ILE A 24 -1.55 -0.14 -9.04
C ILE A 24 -2.49 0.39 -10.14
N HIS A 25 -2.40 1.69 -10.49
CA HIS A 25 -3.17 2.33 -11.55
C HIS A 25 -4.69 2.05 -11.52
N GLY A 26 -5.29 2.00 -10.32
CA GLY A 26 -6.74 1.80 -10.15
C GLY A 26 -7.25 0.37 -10.40
N GLN A 27 -6.38 -0.63 -10.47
CA GLN A 27 -6.75 -2.03 -10.66
C GLN A 27 -7.20 -2.69 -9.34
N PHE A 28 -8.46 -2.48 -8.93
CA PHE A 28 -9.03 -2.99 -7.65
C PHE A 28 -8.81 -4.48 -7.40
N PHE A 29 -9.01 -5.28 -8.44
CA PHE A 29 -8.86 -6.72 -8.35
C PHE A 29 -7.42 -7.15 -8.05
N ASP A 30 -6.42 -6.39 -8.52
CA ASP A 30 -5.02 -6.71 -8.26
C ASP A 30 -4.61 -6.41 -6.82
N LEU A 31 -5.11 -5.31 -6.22
CA LEU A 31 -4.92 -5.09 -4.78
C LEU A 31 -5.57 -6.20 -3.94
N MET A 32 -6.80 -6.60 -4.29
CA MET A 32 -7.48 -7.70 -3.59
C MET A 32 -6.70 -9.01 -3.73
N ASN A 33 -6.10 -9.26 -4.90
CA ASN A 33 -5.23 -10.42 -5.11
C ASN A 33 -3.95 -10.33 -4.27
N ILE A 34 -3.32 -9.16 -4.18
CA ILE A 34 -2.15 -8.93 -3.31
C ILE A 34 -2.51 -9.25 -1.85
N PHE A 35 -3.65 -8.76 -1.35
CA PHE A 35 -4.09 -9.06 0.02
C PHE A 35 -4.46 -10.52 0.23
N LYS A 36 -5.00 -11.19 -0.79
CA LYS A 36 -5.28 -12.63 -0.72
C LYS A 36 -4.00 -13.47 -0.65
N LEU A 37 -2.95 -13.06 -1.37
CA LEU A 37 -1.67 -13.77 -1.42
C LEU A 37 -0.77 -13.44 -0.23
N ASN A 38 -0.76 -12.19 0.19
CA ASN A 38 0.23 -11.64 1.12
C ASN A 38 -0.36 -11.22 2.47
N GLY A 39 -1.67 -11.43 2.66
CA GLY A 39 -2.42 -11.03 3.85
C GLY A 39 -2.83 -9.57 3.83
N ILE A 40 -3.90 -9.23 4.56
CA ILE A 40 -4.34 -7.83 4.69
C ILE A 40 -3.33 -7.00 5.49
N PRO A 41 -3.28 -5.67 5.30
CA PRO A 41 -2.46 -4.78 6.10
C PRO A 41 -2.80 -4.89 7.59
N SER A 42 -1.77 -5.03 8.43
CA SER A 42 -1.91 -5.12 9.89
C SER A 42 -0.63 -4.64 10.58
N PRO A 43 -0.63 -4.45 11.91
CA PRO A 43 0.59 -4.11 12.65
C PRO A 43 1.74 -5.12 12.48
N THR A 44 1.41 -6.38 12.15
CA THR A 44 2.38 -7.46 11.90
C THR A 44 2.65 -7.71 10.40
N ASN A 45 1.91 -7.03 9.52
CA ASN A 45 2.05 -7.10 8.07
C ASN A 45 1.95 -5.71 7.42
N PRO A 46 2.97 -4.85 7.64
CA PRO A 46 2.98 -3.49 7.12
C PRO A 46 3.19 -3.47 5.59
N TYR A 47 2.51 -2.52 4.94
CA TYR A 47 2.62 -2.24 3.52
C TYR A 47 3.07 -0.79 3.28
N LEU A 48 3.95 -0.60 2.30
CA LEU A 48 4.22 0.69 1.66
C LEU A 48 3.78 0.59 0.21
N PHE A 49 2.88 1.46 -0.20
CA PHE A 49 2.52 1.61 -1.59
C PHE A 49 3.24 2.87 -2.12
N ASN A 50 4.05 2.74 -3.16
CA ASN A 50 5.03 3.74 -3.59
C ASN A 50 4.64 4.42 -4.91
N GLY A 51 3.49 5.09 -4.96
CA GLY A 51 3.09 5.97 -6.09
C GLY A 51 1.94 5.46 -6.95
N ASP A 52 1.44 6.34 -7.83
CA ASP A 52 0.36 6.15 -8.82
C ASP A 52 -0.88 5.37 -8.35
N PHE A 53 -1.38 5.79 -7.18
CA PHE A 53 -2.63 5.31 -6.59
C PHE A 53 -3.87 5.72 -7.39
N VAL A 54 -3.85 6.94 -7.92
CA VAL A 54 -4.98 7.61 -8.55
C VAL A 54 -4.49 8.49 -9.68
N ASP A 55 -4.16 7.85 -10.79
CA ASP A 55 -4.41 8.46 -12.08
C ASP A 55 -4.69 7.36 -13.11
N ARG A 56 -5.74 7.60 -13.92
CA ARG A 56 -6.24 6.80 -15.07
C ARG A 56 -7.32 5.72 -14.84
N GLY A 57 -7.64 5.32 -13.61
CA GLY A 57 -8.68 4.30 -13.33
C GLY A 57 -10.08 4.87 -13.00
N SER A 58 -11.16 4.24 -13.48
CA SER A 58 -12.55 4.70 -13.29
C SER A 58 -13.16 4.48 -11.88
N PHE A 59 -12.39 3.96 -10.91
CA PHE A 59 -12.85 3.57 -9.56
C PHE A 59 -12.00 4.16 -8.42
N SER A 60 -11.34 5.30 -8.68
CA SER A 60 -10.39 5.95 -7.76
C SER A 60 -10.94 6.32 -6.37
N VAL A 61 -12.26 6.43 -6.21
CA VAL A 61 -12.89 6.83 -4.94
C VAL A 61 -13.01 5.67 -3.95
N GLU A 62 -13.26 4.44 -4.43
CA GLU A 62 -13.46 3.27 -3.56
C GLU A 62 -12.13 2.79 -2.94
N TYR A 63 -11.00 3.09 -3.59
CA TYR A 63 -9.65 2.79 -3.10
C TYR A 63 -9.15 3.73 -2.00
N LEU A 64 -9.51 5.02 -2.06
CA LEU A 64 -9.01 6.03 -1.12
C LEU A 64 -9.65 5.91 0.27
N LEU A 65 -10.79 5.22 0.36
CA LEU A 65 -11.59 5.07 1.57
C LEU A 65 -11.29 3.79 2.38
N LEU A 66 -10.45 2.89 1.84
CA LEU A 66 -9.97 1.66 2.49
C LEU A 66 -8.55 1.85 3.04
#